data_AF-A0A418GBS5-F1
#
_entry.id   AF-A0A418GBS5-F1
#
_cell.length_a   1.000
_cell.length_b   1.000
_cell.length_c   1.000
_cell.angle_alpha   90.00
_cell.angle_beta   90.00
_cell.angle_gamma   90.00
#
_symmetry.space_group_name_H-M   'P 1'
#
loop_
_entity.id
_entity.type
_entity.pdbx_description
1 polymer ?
#
loop_
_entity_poly.entity_id
_entity_poly.type
_entity_poly.pdbx_seq_one_letter_code
_entity_poly.pdbx_strand_id
1 'polypeptide(L)'
;SLHKTTSKHYVVIHLASSTTSEVRLLDAEMADAEPFVFLPRRKDHEYSLDHYQHRFYLRSNRHGKNFGLYRTRMRDEQQWEELIPPRDNIMLEGFTLFTDWLVVEERQRGLTSLRQINRKTREVIGIAFDDPAYVTWIAYNPEPETARLRYGYSSMT
;
A
#
# COMPACT_ATOMS: atom_id res chain seq x y z
N SER A 1 -9.86 9.48 6.46
CA SER A 1 -10.64 8.22 6.60
C SER A 1 -10.26 7.52 7.91
N LEU A 2 -11.01 6.49 8.31
CA LEU A 2 -10.75 5.67 9.49
C LEU A 2 -10.82 4.19 9.09
N HIS A 3 -9.80 3.39 9.41
CA HIS A 3 -9.76 1.95 9.10
C HIS A 3 -8.81 1.21 10.05
N LYS A 4 -8.82 -0.14 10.02
CA LYS A 4 -7.85 -0.97 10.73
C LYS A 4 -6.72 -1.41 9.80
N THR A 5 -5.52 -1.57 10.34
CA THR A 5 -4.43 -2.22 9.62
C THR A 5 -4.73 -3.70 9.39
N THR A 6 -4.05 -4.32 8.42
CA THR A 6 -4.16 -5.74 8.11
C THR A 6 -3.84 -6.62 9.32
N SER A 7 -2.89 -6.22 10.18
CA SER A 7 -2.62 -6.94 11.44
C SER A 7 -3.69 -6.77 12.51
N LYS A 8 -4.64 -5.85 12.32
CA LYS A 8 -5.65 -5.42 13.32
C LYS A 8 -5.05 -4.77 14.59
N HIS A 9 -3.73 -4.58 14.69
CA HIS A 9 -3.06 -3.98 15.85
C HIS A 9 -3.28 -2.47 15.94
N TYR A 10 -3.51 -1.79 14.81
CA TYR A 10 -3.71 -0.35 14.81
C TYR A 10 -5.01 0.04 14.14
N VAL A 11 -5.69 1.02 14.73
CA VAL A 11 -6.66 1.85 14.03
C VAL A 11 -5.90 3.03 13.41
N VAL A 12 -6.11 3.24 12.12
CA VAL A 12 -5.48 4.29 11.31
C VAL A 12 -6.46 5.44 11.15
N ILE A 13 -6.06 6.62 11.63
CA ILE A 13 -6.73 7.90 11.37
C ILE A 13 -5.92 8.59 10.27
N HIS A 14 -6.45 8.59 9.04
CA HIS A 14 -5.77 9.17 7.88
C HIS A 14 -6.35 10.55 7.56
N LEU A 15 -5.49 11.56 7.62
CA LEU A 15 -5.78 12.95 7.29
C LEU A 15 -5.11 13.25 5.95
N ALA A 16 -5.85 13.80 4.99
CA ALA A 16 -5.29 14.12 3.68
C ALA A 16 -5.92 15.38 3.07
N SER A 17 -5.10 16.12 2.32
CA SER A 17 -5.51 17.09 1.29
C SER A 17 -5.14 16.54 -0.10
N SER A 18 -5.26 17.35 -1.15
CA SER A 18 -4.84 16.97 -2.50
C SER A 18 -3.33 16.77 -2.66
N THR A 19 -2.50 17.26 -1.73
CA THR A 19 -1.03 17.21 -1.86
C THR A 19 -0.31 16.79 -0.58
N THR A 20 -1.02 16.53 0.52
CA THR A 20 -0.37 16.30 1.82
C THR A 20 -1.16 15.32 2.65
N SER A 21 -0.45 14.41 3.35
CA SER A 21 -1.03 13.44 4.26
C SER A 21 -0.42 13.51 5.67
N GLU A 22 -1.21 13.10 6.67
CA GLU A 22 -0.76 12.77 8.02
C GLU A 22 -1.52 11.52 8.48
N VAL A 23 -0.80 10.51 8.96
CA VAL A 23 -1.37 9.33 9.59
C VAL A 23 -1.17 9.43 11.09
N ARG A 24 -2.26 9.23 11.84
CA ARG A 24 -2.21 8.92 13.26
C ARG A 24 -2.60 7.47 13.49
N LEU A 25 -1.96 6.85 14.46
CA LEU A 25 -2.20 5.48 14.87
C LEU A 25 -2.74 5.46 16.28
N LEU A 26 -3.72 4.60 16.50
CA LEU A 26 -4.25 4.24 17.79
C LEU A 26 -4.00 2.75 17.99
N ASP A 27 -3.36 2.39 19.10
CA ASP A 27 -3.16 0.98 19.45
C ASP A 27 -4.51 0.33 19.77
N ALA A 28 -4.88 -0.70 19.01
CA ALA A 28 -6.18 -1.35 19.13
C ALA A 28 -6.24 -2.37 20.28
N GLU A 29 -5.10 -2.70 20.90
CA GLU A 29 -5.00 -3.63 22.03
C GLU A 29 -5.07 -2.90 23.38
N MET A 30 -4.99 -1.57 23.39
CA MET A 30 -5.04 -0.73 24.59
C MET A 30 -6.35 0.07 24.65
N ALA A 31 -7.18 -0.17 25.68
CA ALA A 31 -8.51 0.45 25.80
C ALA A 31 -8.47 1.99 25.85
N ASP A 32 -7.47 2.55 26.55
CA ASP A 32 -7.30 4.00 26.73
C ASP A 32 -6.15 4.56 25.86
N ALA A 33 -5.90 3.94 24.70
CA ALA A 33 -4.89 4.45 23.78
C ALA A 33 -5.23 5.89 23.33
N GLU A 34 -4.20 6.71 23.22
CA GLU A 34 -4.29 8.04 22.62
C GLU A 34 -3.69 8.00 21.21
N PRO A 35 -4.32 8.62 20.19
CA PRO A 35 -3.76 8.65 18.86
C PRO A 35 -2.39 9.36 18.80
N PHE A 36 -1.38 8.71 18.24
CA PHE A 36 -0.06 9.30 18.02
C PHE A 36 0.24 9.49 16.54
N VAL A 37 1.01 10.54 16.21
CA VAL A 37 1.42 10.81 14.83
C VAL A 37 2.48 9.80 14.39
N PHE A 38 2.28 9.16 13.23
CA PHE A 38 3.27 8.28 12.62
C PHE A 38 4.41 9.11 12.02
N LEU A 39 4.09 10.00 11.07
CA LEU A 39 5.01 10.97 10.50
C LEU A 39 4.30 12.34 10.38
N PRO A 40 4.87 13.43 10.93
CA PRO A 40 4.28 14.76 10.83
C PRO A 40 4.05 15.19 9.38
N ARG A 41 2.97 15.92 9.13
CA ARG A 41 2.68 16.45 7.79
C ARG A 41 3.81 17.32 7.26
N ARG A 42 4.12 17.16 5.98
CA ARG A 42 5.03 18.00 5.22
C ARG A 42 4.35 18.36 3.90
N LYS A 43 4.45 19.62 3.48
CA LYS A 43 3.84 20.08 2.23
C LYS A 43 4.34 19.22 1.05
N ASP A 44 3.42 18.88 0.14
CA ASP A 44 3.67 18.08 -1.07
C ASP A 44 4.14 16.63 -0.78
N HIS A 45 3.98 16.15 0.45
CA HIS A 45 4.26 14.78 0.84
C HIS A 45 2.98 14.00 1.13
N GLU A 46 2.72 13.01 0.28
CA GLU A 46 1.62 12.09 0.42
C GLU A 46 2.14 10.72 0.84
N TYR A 47 1.42 10.11 1.78
CA TYR A 47 1.64 8.73 2.15
C TYR A 47 0.38 8.10 2.74
N SER A 48 0.27 6.79 2.51
CA SER A 48 -0.61 5.89 3.25
C SER A 48 0.23 4.75 3.81
N LEU A 49 -0.29 4.09 4.85
CA LEU A 49 0.39 2.95 5.46
C LEU A 49 -0.57 1.82 5.75
N ASP A 50 0.03 0.65 5.94
CA ASP A 50 -0.58 -0.51 6.55
C ASP A 50 0.43 -1.14 7.52
N HIS A 51 -0.03 -2.02 8.39
CA HIS A 51 0.80 -2.76 9.32
C HIS A 51 0.47 -4.25 9.27
N TYR A 52 1.49 -5.09 9.06
CA TYR A 52 1.36 -6.54 9.03
C TYR A 52 2.66 -7.22 9.44
N GLN A 53 2.56 -8.30 10.22
CA GLN A 53 3.71 -9.08 10.70
C GLN A 53 4.85 -8.21 11.30
N HIS A 54 4.46 -7.33 12.24
CA HIS A 54 5.37 -6.45 13.00
C HIS A 54 6.17 -5.45 12.16
N ARG A 55 5.62 -5.05 11.00
CA ARG A 55 6.23 -4.05 10.12
C ARG A 55 5.17 -3.15 9.53
N PHE A 56 5.54 -1.88 9.35
CA PHE A 56 4.78 -0.93 8.56
C PHE A 56 5.18 -1.03 7.09
N TYR A 57 4.19 -0.92 6.22
CA TYR A 57 4.32 -0.83 4.78
C TYR A 57 3.73 0.49 4.34
N LEU A 58 4.47 1.26 3.53
CA LEU A 58 4.10 2.62 3.19
C LEU A 58 4.14 2.83 1.70
N ARG A 59 3.04 3.31 1.14
CA ARG A 59 3.03 3.91 -0.20
C ARG A 59 3.27 5.40 -0.02
N SER A 60 4.36 5.93 -0.57
CA SER A 60 4.73 7.35 -0.38
C SER A 60 5.39 7.97 -1.60
N ASN A 61 5.11 9.26 -1.85
CA ASN A 61 5.74 10.04 -2.91
C ASN A 61 7.07 10.71 -2.50
N ARG A 62 7.66 10.34 -1.34
CA ARG A 62 8.84 11.02 -0.76
C ARG A 62 10.02 11.24 -1.72
N HIS A 63 10.24 10.32 -2.67
CA HIS A 63 11.34 10.36 -3.63
C HIS A 63 10.86 10.48 -5.08
N GLY A 64 9.56 10.62 -5.33
CA GLY A 64 9.02 10.67 -6.68
C GLY A 64 7.50 10.72 -6.74
N LYS A 65 6.97 11.48 -7.70
CA LYS A 65 5.53 11.75 -7.85
C LYS A 65 4.69 10.49 -8.12
N ASN A 66 5.31 9.45 -8.67
CA ASN A 66 4.65 8.19 -9.01
C ASN A 66 4.63 7.16 -7.88
N PHE A 67 5.00 7.58 -6.65
CA PHE A 67 5.00 6.79 -5.43
C PHE A 67 5.96 5.59 -5.44
N GLY A 68 6.57 5.34 -4.28
CA GLY A 68 7.31 4.11 -3.99
C GLY A 68 6.63 3.33 -2.87
N LEU A 69 7.02 2.07 -2.73
CA LEU A 69 6.64 1.22 -1.60
C LEU A 69 7.83 1.04 -0.67
N TYR A 70 7.61 1.32 0.61
CA TYR A 70 8.62 1.27 1.65
C TYR A 70 8.19 0.33 2.78
N ARG A 71 9.17 -0.12 3.55
CA ARG A 71 8.99 -0.96 4.73
C ARG A 71 9.80 -0.44 5.89
N THR A 72 9.24 -0.46 7.09
CA THR A 72 9.96 -0.05 8.29
C THR A 72 9.43 -0.73 9.54
N ARG A 73 10.23 -0.72 10.61
CA ARG A 73 9.79 -0.99 11.99
C ARG A 73 9.70 0.28 12.83
N MET A 74 10.32 1.36 12.36
CA MET A 74 10.46 2.62 13.06
C MET A 74 9.68 3.71 12.33
N ARG A 75 9.17 4.68 13.08
CA ARG A 75 8.48 5.84 12.51
C ARG A 75 9.42 6.79 11.74
N ASP A 76 10.69 6.80 12.10
CA ASP A 76 11.72 7.61 11.45
C ASP A 76 11.78 7.32 9.95
N GLU A 77 11.54 8.36 9.14
CA GLU A 77 11.54 8.31 7.68
C GLU A 77 12.88 7.86 7.10
N GLN A 78 13.99 8.15 7.79
CA GLN A 78 15.34 7.75 7.35
C GLN A 78 15.56 6.23 7.44
N GLN A 79 14.76 5.52 8.26
CA GLN A 79 14.87 4.08 8.45
C GLN A 79 14.00 3.27 7.47
N TRP A 80 13.26 3.93 6.58
CA TRP A 80 12.40 3.24 5.63
C TRP A 80 13.21 2.59 4.52
N GLU A 81 13.16 1.27 4.50
CA GLU A 81 13.71 0.42 3.45
C GLU A 81 12.83 0.52 2.20
N GLU A 82 13.44 0.79 1.06
CA GLU A 82 12.75 0.81 -0.23
C GLU A 82 12.53 -0.62 -0.73
N LEU A 83 11.27 -0.99 -0.96
CA LEU A 83 10.89 -2.26 -1.57
C LEU A 83 10.65 -2.09 -3.08
N ILE A 84 10.01 -0.99 -3.46
CA ILE A 84 9.75 -0.61 -4.85
C ILE A 84 10.07 0.88 -4.96
N PRO A 85 11.13 1.28 -5.69
CA PRO A 85 11.40 2.69 -5.94
C PRO A 85 10.27 3.33 -6.76
N PRO A 86 10.04 4.64 -6.60
CA PRO A 86 9.29 5.41 -7.59
C PRO A 86 9.90 5.25 -8.99
N ARG A 87 9.05 5.17 -10.01
CA ARG A 87 9.46 5.02 -11.41
C ARG A 87 8.75 6.06 -12.27
N ASP A 88 9.47 6.72 -13.17
CA ASP A 88 8.94 7.84 -13.96
C ASP A 88 7.73 7.48 -14.84
N ASN A 89 7.65 6.22 -15.27
CA ASN A 89 6.64 5.75 -16.22
C ASN A 89 5.59 4.80 -15.60
N ILE A 90 5.67 4.53 -14.29
CA ILE A 90 4.78 3.59 -13.60
C ILE A 90 4.32 4.20 -12.29
N MET A 91 3.03 4.53 -12.21
CA MET A 91 2.37 4.99 -11.00
C MET A 91 2.03 3.80 -10.11
N LEU A 92 2.50 3.78 -8.87
CA LEU A 92 2.02 2.84 -7.86
C LEU A 92 0.71 3.39 -7.29
N GLU A 93 -0.41 2.73 -7.54
CA GLU A 93 -1.76 3.17 -7.11
C GLU A 93 -2.08 2.66 -5.70
N GLY A 94 -1.73 1.42 -5.41
CA GLY A 94 -2.06 0.78 -4.13
C GLY A 94 -1.33 -0.55 -3.92
N PHE A 95 -1.55 -1.14 -2.74
CA PHE A 95 -1.02 -2.44 -2.41
C PHE A 95 -1.94 -3.19 -1.43
N THR A 96 -1.78 -4.51 -1.35
CA THR A 96 -2.42 -5.39 -0.37
C THR A 96 -1.44 -6.45 0.11
N LEU A 97 -1.48 -6.74 1.40
CA LEU A 97 -0.56 -7.66 2.07
C LEU A 97 -1.24 -9.01 2.30
N PHE A 98 -0.53 -10.08 1.94
CA PHE A 98 -0.85 -11.46 2.27
C PHE A 98 0.32 -12.07 3.06
N THR A 99 0.10 -13.25 3.64
CA THR A 99 1.12 -13.97 4.44
C THR A 99 2.46 -14.09 3.72
N ASP A 100 2.45 -14.54 2.47
CA ASP A 100 3.68 -14.74 1.68
C ASP A 100 3.80 -13.77 0.50
N TRP A 101 2.73 -13.07 0.13
CA TRP A 101 2.67 -12.25 -1.07
C TRP A 101 2.35 -10.79 -0.75
N LEU A 102 2.91 -9.89 -1.55
CA LEU A 102 2.55 -8.49 -1.65
C LEU A 102 1.96 -8.31 -3.04
N VAL A 103 0.72 -7.82 -3.15
CA VAL A 103 0.11 -7.49 -4.44
C VAL A 103 0.08 -5.99 -4.58
N VAL A 104 0.54 -5.47 -5.72
CA VAL A 104 0.52 -4.05 -6.04
C VAL A 104 -0.38 -3.78 -7.23
N GLU A 105 -1.06 -2.64 -7.20
CA GLU A 105 -1.80 -2.08 -8.31
C GLU A 105 -0.98 -0.94 -8.92
N GLU A 106 -0.71 -1.03 -10.22
CA GLU A 106 0.16 -0.12 -10.94
C GLU A 106 -0.54 0.39 -12.19
N ARG A 107 -0.25 1.64 -12.57
CA ARG A 107 -0.72 2.23 -13.82
C ARG A 107 0.46 2.61 -14.71
N GLN A 108 0.42 2.15 -15.96
CA GLN A 108 1.41 2.46 -16.98
C GLN A 108 0.73 2.63 -18.34
N ARG A 109 1.09 3.69 -19.08
CA ARG A 109 0.51 4.00 -20.40
C ARG A 109 -1.04 3.99 -20.41
N GLY A 110 -1.65 4.45 -19.32
CA GLY A 110 -3.11 4.50 -19.14
C GLY A 110 -3.76 3.21 -18.64
N LEU A 111 -3.09 2.06 -18.74
CA LEU A 111 -3.62 0.76 -18.31
C LEU A 111 -3.27 0.48 -16.84
N THR A 112 -4.23 -0.11 -16.12
CA THR A 112 -4.01 -0.65 -14.78
C THR A 112 -3.50 -2.08 -14.89
N SER A 113 -2.65 -2.48 -13.96
CA SER A 113 -2.05 -3.81 -13.91
C SER A 113 -1.85 -4.26 -12.48
N LEU A 114 -1.90 -5.57 -12.26
CA LEU A 114 -1.65 -6.17 -10.96
C LEU A 114 -0.39 -7.02 -11.01
N ARG A 115 0.43 -6.90 -9.97
CA ARG A 115 1.68 -7.64 -9.85
C ARG A 115 1.82 -8.18 -8.44
N GLN A 116 2.06 -9.47 -8.32
CA GLN A 116 2.32 -10.13 -7.05
C GLN A 116 3.83 -10.35 -6.86
N ILE A 117 4.29 -10.10 -5.64
CA ILE A 117 5.69 -10.18 -5.23
C ILE A 117 5.76 -11.11 -4.03
N ASN A 118 6.51 -12.21 -4.15
CA ASN A 118 6.75 -13.09 -3.02
C ASN A 118 7.67 -12.38 -2.02
N ARG A 119 7.22 -12.25 -0.77
CA ARG A 119 7.90 -11.48 0.27
C ARG A 119 9.19 -12.17 0.77
N LYS A 120 9.37 -13.46 0.50
CA LYS A 120 10.55 -14.26 0.87
C LYS A 120 11.51 -14.44 -0.31
N THR A 121 11.01 -14.93 -1.44
CA THR A 121 11.85 -15.27 -2.61
C THR A 121 12.10 -14.09 -3.54
N ARG A 122 11.33 -13.00 -3.40
CA ARG A 122 11.30 -11.86 -4.33
C ARG A 122 10.86 -12.21 -5.75
N GLU A 123 10.27 -13.38 -5.95
CA GLU A 123 9.62 -13.74 -7.19
C GLU A 123 8.53 -12.72 -7.55
N VAL A 124 8.48 -12.32 -8.81
CA VAL A 124 7.52 -11.32 -9.31
C VAL A 124 6.72 -11.95 -10.44
N ILE A 125 5.39 -11.92 -10.31
CA ILE A 125 4.46 -12.44 -11.31
C ILE A 125 3.44 -11.35 -11.63
N GLY A 126 3.24 -11.04 -12.91
CA GLY A 126 2.16 -10.17 -13.36
C GLY A 126 0.88 -10.95 -13.61
N ILE A 127 -0.28 -10.34 -13.37
CA ILE A 127 -1.57 -10.90 -13.78
C ILE A 127 -1.82 -10.45 -15.22
N ALA A 128 -1.88 -11.42 -16.13
CA ALA A 128 -2.09 -11.18 -17.56
C ALA A 128 -3.58 -11.12 -17.90
N PHE A 129 -3.92 -10.27 -18.87
CA PHE A 129 -5.26 -10.12 -19.44
C PHE A 129 -5.15 -10.13 -20.96
N ASP A 130 -6.14 -10.71 -21.63
CA ASP A 130 -6.13 -10.92 -23.09
C ASP A 130 -6.93 -9.86 -23.86
N ASP A 131 -7.23 -8.71 -23.22
CA ASP A 131 -7.81 -7.55 -23.88
C ASP A 131 -6.77 -6.43 -24.03
N PRO A 132 -6.74 -5.71 -25.17
CA PRO A 132 -5.83 -4.58 -25.36
C PRO A 132 -6.21 -3.35 -24.53
N ALA A 133 -7.48 -3.25 -24.10
CA ALA A 133 -8.00 -2.13 -23.34
C ALA A 133 -8.93 -2.64 -22.21
N TYR A 134 -8.42 -2.65 -21.00
CA TYR A 134 -9.14 -3.14 -19.81
C TYR A 134 -8.86 -2.26 -18.58
N VAL A 135 -9.63 -2.51 -17.53
CA VAL A 135 -9.36 -2.05 -16.18
C VAL A 135 -9.34 -3.23 -15.21
N THR A 136 -8.38 -3.22 -14.31
CA THR A 136 -8.29 -4.17 -13.20
C THR A 136 -7.99 -3.42 -11.91
N TRP A 137 -8.46 -3.95 -10.79
CA TRP A 137 -8.25 -3.35 -9.48
C TRP A 137 -8.22 -4.43 -8.40
N ILE A 138 -7.53 -4.15 -7.29
CA ILE A 138 -7.59 -5.04 -6.13
C ILE A 138 -8.96 -4.88 -5.46
N ALA A 139 -9.71 -5.98 -5.33
CA ALA A 139 -11.03 -5.98 -4.69
C ALA A 139 -10.91 -6.14 -3.17
N TYR A 140 -12.03 -6.33 -2.48
CA TYR A 140 -12.04 -6.51 -1.02
C TYR A 140 -11.43 -7.85 -0.59
N ASN A 141 -10.25 -7.79 0.04
CA ASN A 141 -9.48 -8.92 0.58
C ASN A 141 -9.35 -8.78 2.11
N PRO A 142 -10.33 -9.27 2.90
CA PRO A 142 -10.35 -9.04 4.34
C PRO A 142 -9.34 -9.87 5.14
N GLU A 143 -8.97 -11.05 4.65
CA GLU A 143 -8.08 -11.96 5.36
C GLU A 143 -6.75 -12.12 4.63
N PRO A 144 -5.62 -11.74 5.26
CA PRO A 144 -4.29 -11.84 4.64
C PRO A 144 -3.75 -13.28 4.64
N GLU A 145 -4.31 -14.15 5.49
CA GLU A 145 -3.94 -15.56 5.64
C GLU A 145 -4.64 -16.43 4.60
N THR A 146 -4.36 -16.15 3.33
CA THR A 146 -4.96 -16.85 2.19
C THR A 146 -4.02 -16.86 1.00
N ALA A 147 -4.17 -17.87 0.15
CA ALA A 147 -3.53 -17.94 -1.17
C ALA A 147 -4.43 -17.37 -2.28
N ARG A 148 -5.59 -16.80 -1.94
CA ARG A 148 -6.58 -16.30 -2.91
C ARG A 148 -6.63 -14.78 -2.91
N LEU A 149 -6.31 -14.19 -4.06
CA LEU A 149 -6.54 -12.77 -4.34
C LEU A 149 -7.93 -12.60 -4.97
N ARG A 150 -8.73 -11.70 -4.43
CA ARG A 150 -9.90 -11.14 -5.12
C ARG A 150 -9.47 -9.88 -5.86
N TYR A 151 -9.67 -9.88 -7.16
CA TYR A 151 -9.44 -8.72 -8.02
C TYR A 151 -10.63 -8.54 -8.97
N GLY A 152 -10.85 -7.30 -9.38
CA GLY A 152 -11.83 -6.97 -10.41
C GLY A 152 -11.20 -6.90 -11.77
N TYR A 153 -12.03 -7.13 -12.78
CA TYR A 153 -11.69 -7.01 -14.19
C TYR A 153 -12.91 -6.47 -14.92
N SER A 154 -12.69 -5.54 -15.84
CA SER A 154 -13.71 -5.10 -16.79
C SER A 154 -13.05 -4.67 -18.09
N SER A 155 -13.69 -5.02 -19.20
CA SER A 155 -13.36 -4.57 -20.55
C SER A 155 -14.62 -3.98 -21.20
N MET A 156 -14.47 -3.37 -22.38
CA MET A 156 -15.60 -3.00 -23.24
C MET A 156 -16.11 -4.18 -24.10
N THR A 157 -15.42 -5.32 -24.05
CA THR A 157 -15.73 -6.57 -24.74
C THR A 157 -16.57 -7.52 -23.90
#